data_AF-A0A7V0MNV4-F1
#
_entry.id   AF-A0A7V0MNV4-F1
#
_cell.length_a   1.000
_cell.length_b   1.000
_cell.length_c   1.000
_cell.angle_alpha   90.00
_cell.angle_beta   90.00
_cell.angle_gamma   90.00
#
_symmetry.space_group_name_H-M   'P 1'
#
loop_
_entity.id
_entity.type
_entity.pdbx_description
1 polymer ?
#
loop_
_entity_poly.entity_id
_entity_poly.type
_entity_poly.pdbx_seq_one_letter_code
_entity_poly.pdbx_strand_id
1 'polypeptide(L)'
;MRMRCPSLTELPSPPHDKTGWPWTEETPPLPDTTPDGRPWPRISIVTPSYNQVEFIEETIRSVLLQGYPDIEYIIIDGGSTDGSVEIIKKYEPWLTYWVSEPDRGQTNAINKGFEKATGEILNWLNSDDIFLPGAFAAVAKK
;
A
#
# COMPACT_ATOMS: atom_id res chain seq x y z
N MET A 1 6.88 6.13 13.99
CA MET A 1 7.52 4.79 14.08
C MET A 1 7.73 4.31 12.66
N ARG A 2 8.84 3.66 12.31
CA ARG A 2 9.02 3.09 10.96
C ARG A 2 8.09 1.89 10.80
N MET A 3 7.32 1.86 9.72
CA MET A 3 6.49 0.72 9.36
C MET A 3 7.20 -0.02 8.23
N ARG A 4 7.48 -1.31 8.44
CA ARG A 4 8.02 -2.20 7.41
C ARG A 4 6.89 -2.91 6.70
N CYS A 5 7.12 -3.31 5.44
CA CYS A 5 6.27 -4.27 4.76
C CYS A 5 6.12 -5.56 5.61
N PRO A 6 4.88 -6.05 5.82
CA PRO A 6 4.64 -7.36 6.42
C PRO A 6 5.01 -8.50 5.45
N SER A 7 5.05 -9.73 5.96
CA SER A 7 5.05 -10.94 5.15
C SER A 7 3.65 -11.51 4.92
N LEU A 8 3.51 -12.44 3.98
CA LEU A 8 2.30 -13.20 3.68
C LEU A 8 1.70 -13.88 4.92
N THR A 9 2.54 -14.35 5.84
CA THR A 9 2.08 -15.02 7.07
C THR A 9 1.49 -14.06 8.09
N GLU A 10 1.81 -12.77 7.98
CA GLU A 10 1.23 -11.73 8.83
C GLU A 10 -0.07 -11.19 8.24
N LEU A 11 -0.17 -11.15 6.90
CA LEU A 11 -1.37 -10.71 6.22
C LEU A 11 -2.54 -11.72 6.36
N PRO A 12 -3.78 -11.25 6.22
CA PRO A 12 -4.92 -12.15 6.07
C PRO A 12 -4.73 -13.14 4.92
N SER A 13 -5.23 -14.36 5.12
CA SER A 13 -5.17 -15.40 4.09
C SER A 13 -5.87 -14.94 2.81
N PRO A 14 -5.29 -15.24 1.63
CA PRO A 14 -5.91 -14.91 0.35
C PRO A 14 -7.17 -15.75 0.11
N PRO A 15 -8.10 -15.31 -0.75
CA PRO A 15 -9.15 -16.16 -1.28
C PRO A 15 -8.57 -17.44 -1.91
N HIS A 16 -9.28 -18.57 -1.77
CA HIS A 16 -8.78 -19.89 -2.19
C HIS A 16 -8.54 -20.02 -3.71
N ASP A 17 -9.20 -19.19 -4.51
CA ASP A 17 -9.13 -19.17 -5.98
C ASP A 17 -8.05 -18.22 -6.52
N LYS A 18 -7.39 -17.44 -5.65
CA LYS A 18 -6.35 -16.47 -6.02
C LYS A 18 -4.95 -17.05 -5.79
N THR A 19 -4.07 -16.92 -6.78
CA THR A 19 -2.70 -17.43 -6.75
C THR A 19 -1.73 -16.45 -7.42
N GLY A 20 -0.42 -16.66 -7.19
CA GLY A 20 0.63 -15.81 -7.72
C GLY A 20 0.80 -14.51 -6.96
N TRP A 21 1.52 -13.54 -7.53
CA TRP A 21 1.64 -12.20 -6.99
C TRP A 21 0.33 -11.41 -7.09
N PRO A 22 -0.12 -10.68 -6.05
CA PRO A 22 0.38 -10.58 -4.67
C PRO A 22 -0.43 -11.45 -3.67
N TRP A 23 -0.93 -12.61 -4.10
CA TRP A 23 -1.82 -13.47 -3.31
C TRP A 23 -1.06 -14.53 -2.52
N THR A 24 -0.16 -15.26 -3.18
CA THR A 24 0.61 -16.38 -2.61
C THR A 24 2.11 -16.17 -2.77
N GLU A 25 2.54 -15.02 -3.28
CA GLU A 25 3.95 -14.66 -3.50
C GLU A 25 4.26 -13.32 -2.80
N GLU A 26 5.48 -13.18 -2.31
CA GLU A 26 6.00 -11.96 -1.70
C GLU A 26 7.41 -11.63 -2.19
N THR A 27 7.79 -10.36 -2.12
CA THR A 27 9.18 -9.95 -2.38
C THR A 27 10.02 -10.25 -1.12
N PRO A 28 11.24 -10.81 -1.24
CA PRO A 28 12.12 -10.99 -0.10
C PRO A 28 12.37 -9.66 0.64
N PRO A 29 12.40 -9.67 1.99
CA PRO A 29 12.63 -8.45 2.75
C PRO A 29 14.01 -7.87 2.44
N LEU A 30 14.07 -6.57 2.17
CA LEU A 30 15.33 -5.84 2.06
C LEU A 30 16.03 -5.74 3.43
N PRO A 31 17.37 -5.59 3.45
CA PRO A 31 18.10 -5.28 4.67
C PRO A 31 17.67 -3.94 5.27
N ASP A 32 17.91 -3.74 6.58
CA ASP A 32 17.53 -2.50 7.30
C ASP A 32 18.21 -1.23 6.76
N THR A 33 19.35 -1.37 6.08
CA THR A 33 20.13 -0.28 5.50
C THR A 33 20.51 -0.59 4.05
N THR A 34 20.80 0.47 3.29
CA THR A 34 21.37 0.37 1.95
C THR A 34 22.78 -0.25 1.98
N PRO A 35 23.35 -0.68 0.83
CA PRO A 35 24.71 -1.24 0.78
C PRO A 35 25.83 -0.33 1.31
N ASP A 36 25.62 0.99 1.29
CA ASP A 36 26.55 1.99 1.84
C ASP A 36 26.24 2.36 3.32
N GLY A 37 25.34 1.63 3.98
CA GLY A 37 25.04 1.74 5.41
C GLY A 37 24.09 2.87 5.79
N ARG A 38 23.43 3.52 4.82
CA ARG A 38 22.43 4.57 5.07
C ARG A 38 21.05 3.96 5.29
N PRO A 39 20.13 4.66 5.97
CA PRO A 39 18.73 4.25 5.95
C PRO A 39 18.15 4.33 4.53
N TRP A 40 17.26 3.40 4.19
CA TRP A 40 16.44 3.51 3.00
C TRP A 40 15.55 4.76 3.07
N PRO A 41 15.31 5.48 1.95
CA PRO A 41 14.37 6.59 1.94
C PRO A 41 12.96 6.09 2.22
N ARG A 42 12.21 6.81 3.05
CA ARG A 42 10.81 6.46 3.28
C ARG A 42 9.99 6.68 2.01
N ILE A 43 9.15 5.70 1.68
CA ILE A 43 8.22 5.78 0.54
C ILE A 43 6.79 5.93 1.09
N SER A 44 6.10 6.99 0.69
CA SER A 44 4.68 7.17 0.98
C SER A 44 3.84 6.91 -0.26
N ILE A 45 2.93 5.94 -0.16
CA ILE A 45 1.97 5.58 -1.20
C ILE A 45 0.58 6.04 -0.78
N VAL A 46 -0.10 6.77 -1.67
CA VAL A 46 -1.50 7.17 -1.50
C VAL A 46 -2.37 6.42 -2.49
N THR A 47 -3.37 5.69 -2.02
CA THR A 47 -4.37 5.05 -2.86
C THR A 47 -5.73 5.73 -2.67
N PRO A 48 -6.22 6.51 -3.65
CA PRO A 48 -7.63 6.90 -3.69
C PRO A 48 -8.48 5.68 -4.09
N SER A 49 -9.65 5.51 -3.46
CA SER A 49 -10.56 4.38 -3.72
C SER A 49 -12.02 4.87 -3.74
N TYR A 50 -12.85 4.35 -4.63
CA TYR A 50 -14.30 4.55 -4.61
C TYR A 50 -15.02 3.42 -5.36
N ASN A 51 -15.74 2.58 -4.63
CA ASN A 51 -16.44 1.39 -5.11
C ASN A 51 -15.56 0.45 -5.95
N GLN A 52 -14.49 -0.06 -5.33
CA GLN A 52 -13.44 -0.87 -5.96
C GLN A 52 -13.24 -2.21 -5.25
N VAL A 53 -14.33 -2.81 -4.73
CA VAL A 53 -14.29 -4.07 -3.96
C VAL A 53 -13.61 -5.20 -4.72
N GLU A 54 -13.72 -5.20 -6.05
CA GLU A 54 -13.15 -6.23 -6.91
C GLU A 54 -11.60 -6.18 -6.97
N PHE A 55 -10.98 -5.01 -6.76
CA PHE A 55 -9.56 -4.79 -7.02
C PHE A 55 -8.76 -4.32 -5.79
N ILE A 56 -9.39 -3.60 -4.86
CA ILE A 56 -8.68 -2.91 -3.77
C ILE A 56 -7.85 -3.85 -2.89
N GLU A 57 -8.28 -5.10 -2.68
CA GLU A 57 -7.49 -6.08 -1.93
C GLU A 57 -6.17 -6.41 -2.64
N GLU A 58 -6.21 -6.59 -3.96
CA GLU A 58 -5.02 -6.91 -4.76
C GLU A 58 -4.02 -5.75 -4.74
N THR A 59 -4.54 -4.53 -4.91
CA THR A 59 -3.77 -3.28 -4.81
C THR A 59 -3.07 -3.16 -3.48
N ILE A 60 -3.81 -3.33 -2.37
CA ILE A 60 -3.28 -3.26 -1.00
C ILE A 60 -2.13 -4.25 -0.81
N ARG A 61 -2.36 -5.50 -1.21
CA ARG A 61 -1.36 -6.57 -1.06
C ARG A 61 -0.12 -6.28 -1.90
N SER A 62 -0.27 -5.73 -3.12
CA SER A 62 0.87 -5.39 -3.98
C SER A 62 1.79 -4.32 -3.39
N VAL A 63 1.24 -3.40 -2.57
CA VAL A 63 1.99 -2.39 -1.84
C VAL A 63 2.66 -3.00 -0.60
N LEU A 64 1.91 -3.76 0.18
CA LEU A 64 2.38 -4.31 1.45
C LEU A 64 3.44 -5.41 1.28
N LEU A 65 3.43 -6.16 0.18
CA LEU A 65 4.34 -7.30 -0.06
C LEU A 65 5.62 -6.95 -0.83
N GLN A 66 5.98 -5.67 -0.91
CA GLN A 66 7.21 -5.19 -1.57
C GLN A 66 8.50 -5.51 -0.79
N GLY A 67 8.41 -6.02 0.44
CA GLY A 67 9.58 -6.33 1.27
C GLY A 67 10.40 -5.08 1.66
N TYR A 68 9.80 -3.89 1.65
CA TYR A 68 10.48 -2.62 1.89
C TYR A 68 10.48 -2.23 3.38
N PRO A 69 11.57 -1.65 3.93
CA PRO A 69 11.74 -1.50 5.38
C PRO A 69 11.14 -0.22 5.99
N ASP A 70 10.77 0.79 5.20
CA ASP A 70 10.17 2.05 5.70
C ASP A 70 9.12 2.57 4.69
N ILE A 71 7.88 2.09 4.83
CA ILE A 71 6.73 2.49 4.02
C ILE A 71 5.74 3.30 4.85
N GLU A 72 5.04 4.22 4.18
CA GLU A 72 3.77 4.76 4.64
C GLU A 72 2.71 4.40 3.60
N TYR A 73 1.67 3.68 4.02
CA TYR A 73 0.57 3.36 3.13
C TYR A 73 -0.72 4.02 3.59
N ILE A 74 -1.26 4.87 2.72
CA ILE A 74 -2.36 5.77 3.01
C ILE A 74 -3.50 5.49 2.02
N ILE A 75 -4.70 5.18 2.53
CA ILE A 75 -5.88 4.94 1.69
C ILE A 75 -6.94 5.98 1.96
N ILE A 76 -7.41 6.67 0.92
CA ILE A 76 -8.49 7.65 1.03
C ILE A 76 -9.66 7.14 0.19
N ASP A 77 -10.67 6.62 0.89
CA ASP A 77 -11.87 6.09 0.27
C ASP A 77 -12.97 7.16 0.20
N GLY A 78 -13.60 7.30 -0.97
CA GLY A 78 -14.61 8.33 -1.29
C GLY A 78 -16.01 8.06 -0.72
N GLY A 79 -16.15 7.19 0.28
CA GLY A 79 -17.43 6.79 0.84
C GLY A 79 -18.06 5.61 0.09
N SER A 80 -17.26 4.58 -0.16
CA SER A 80 -17.70 3.37 -0.88
C SER A 80 -18.81 2.61 -0.16
N THR A 81 -19.67 1.94 -0.94
CA THR A 81 -20.83 1.18 -0.44
C THR A 81 -20.90 -0.25 -0.99
N ASP A 82 -19.85 -0.72 -1.64
CA ASP A 82 -19.80 -1.99 -2.39
C ASP A 82 -19.06 -3.12 -1.66
N GLY A 83 -18.55 -2.87 -0.46
CA GLY A 83 -17.69 -3.81 0.27
C GLY A 83 -16.22 -3.38 0.37
N SER A 84 -15.81 -2.31 -0.34
CA SER A 84 -14.42 -1.84 -0.33
C SER A 84 -13.93 -1.48 1.08
N VAL A 85 -14.80 -0.86 1.90
CA VAL A 85 -14.44 -0.43 3.26
C VAL A 85 -14.15 -1.61 4.17
N GLU A 86 -14.89 -2.71 4.03
CA GLU A 86 -14.68 -3.95 4.77
C GLU A 86 -13.32 -4.56 4.43
N ILE A 87 -12.93 -4.52 3.16
CA ILE A 87 -11.59 -4.93 2.72
C ILE A 87 -10.53 -3.99 3.31
N ILE A 88 -10.69 -2.67 3.23
CA ILE A 88 -9.71 -1.72 3.77
C ILE A 88 -9.50 -1.96 5.28
N LYS A 89 -10.59 -2.12 6.05
CA LYS A 89 -10.55 -2.42 7.50
C LYS A 89 -9.81 -3.72 7.81
N LYS A 90 -9.94 -4.75 6.97
CA LYS A 90 -9.22 -6.02 7.11
C LYS A 90 -7.69 -5.82 7.12
N TYR A 91 -7.19 -4.78 6.46
CA TYR A 91 -5.76 -4.45 6.37
C TYR A 91 -5.34 -3.25 7.22
N GLU A 92 -6.25 -2.62 7.97
CA GLU A 92 -5.99 -1.45 8.84
C GLU A 92 -4.73 -1.57 9.72
N PRO A 93 -4.38 -2.74 10.32
CA PRO A 93 -3.17 -2.87 11.12
C PRO A 93 -1.85 -2.55 10.38
N TRP A 94 -1.85 -2.59 9.05
CA TRP A 94 -0.69 -2.32 8.19
C TRP A 94 -0.82 -1.04 7.38
N LEU A 95 -1.87 -0.23 7.64
CA LEU A 95 -2.03 1.07 7.02
C LEU A 95 -1.50 2.15 7.95
N THR A 96 -0.77 3.11 7.40
CA THR A 96 -0.32 4.29 8.15
C THR A 96 -1.50 5.21 8.45
N TYR A 97 -2.42 5.33 7.49
CA TYR A 97 -3.65 6.08 7.65
C TYR A 97 -4.70 5.56 6.68
N TRP A 98 -5.96 5.56 7.09
CA TRP A 98 -7.06 5.44 6.14
C TRP A 98 -8.29 6.20 6.63
N VAL A 99 -9.16 6.56 5.69
CA VAL A 99 -10.48 7.13 5.98
C VAL A 99 -11.44 6.79 4.85
N SER A 100 -12.73 6.66 5.17
CA SER A 100 -13.82 6.59 4.19
C SER A 100 -14.79 7.74 4.44
N GLU A 101 -14.84 8.68 3.51
CA GLU A 101 -15.71 9.85 3.55
C GLU A 101 -15.95 10.40 2.13
N PRO A 102 -17.10 11.04 1.86
CA PRO A 102 -17.33 11.66 0.55
C PRO A 102 -16.20 12.60 0.14
N ASP A 103 -15.78 12.50 -1.11
CA ASP A 103 -14.77 13.37 -1.71
C ASP A 103 -15.33 14.18 -2.90
N ARG A 104 -14.49 15.04 -3.47
CA ARG A 104 -14.80 15.82 -4.67
C ARG A 104 -14.10 15.25 -5.91
N GLY A 105 -13.93 13.94 -5.96
CA GLY A 105 -13.19 13.20 -6.96
C GLY A 105 -11.76 12.86 -6.55
N GLN A 106 -11.13 12.04 -7.39
CA GLN A 106 -9.84 11.38 -7.11
C GLN A 106 -8.73 12.35 -6.68
N THR A 107 -8.59 13.51 -7.33
CA THR A 107 -7.58 14.51 -6.97
C THR A 107 -7.76 15.02 -5.54
N ASN A 108 -9.01 15.14 -5.06
CA ASN A 108 -9.26 15.55 -3.68
C ASN A 108 -8.78 14.47 -2.70
N ALA A 109 -9.05 13.19 -3.00
CA ALA A 109 -8.57 12.07 -2.20
C ALA A 109 -7.03 11.99 -2.19
N ILE A 110 -6.38 12.12 -3.35
CA ILE A 110 -4.91 12.13 -3.46
C ILE A 110 -4.30 13.26 -2.62
N ASN A 111 -4.82 14.48 -2.73
CA ASN A 111 -4.32 15.63 -1.95
C ASN A 111 -4.49 15.40 -0.44
N LYS A 112 -5.66 14.92 0.01
CA LYS A 112 -5.89 14.55 1.43
C LYS A 112 -4.88 13.50 1.91
N GLY A 113 -4.57 12.52 1.05
CA GLY A 113 -3.59 11.49 1.36
C GLY A 113 -2.17 12.05 1.50
N PHE A 114 -1.73 12.91 0.58
CA PHE A 114 -0.40 13.53 0.67
C PHE A 114 -0.25 14.49 1.85
N GLU A 115 -1.33 15.10 2.35
CA GLU A 115 -1.31 15.85 3.61
C GLU A 115 -0.96 14.98 4.83
N LYS A 116 -1.09 13.65 4.73
CA LYS A 116 -0.69 12.68 5.77
C LYS A 116 0.70 12.08 5.55
N ALA A 117 1.26 12.22 4.36
CA ALA A 117 2.52 11.61 3.97
C ALA A 117 3.72 12.38 4.52
N THR A 118 4.76 11.66 4.93
CA THR A 118 6.04 12.22 5.42
C THR A 118 7.27 11.64 4.73
N GLY A 119 7.07 10.79 3.71
CA GLY A 119 8.13 10.14 2.96
C GLY A 119 8.95 11.07 2.07
N GLU A 120 10.16 10.63 1.76
CA GLU A 120 11.05 11.30 0.80
C GLU A 120 10.62 11.03 -0.64
N ILE A 121 10.03 9.85 -0.89
CA ILE A 121 9.48 9.44 -2.17
C ILE A 121 7.96 9.39 -2.03
N LEU A 122 7.26 10.12 -2.89
CA LEU A 122 5.80 10.19 -2.93
C LEU A 122 5.29 9.57 -4.22
N ASN A 123 4.27 8.73 -4.11
CA ASN A 123 3.55 8.18 -5.25
C ASN A 123 2.05 8.03 -4.93
N TRP A 124 1.21 8.15 -5.95
CA TRP A 124 -0.18 7.70 -5.87
C TRP A 124 -0.37 6.47 -6.76
N LEU A 125 -1.20 5.52 -6.30
CA LEU A 125 -1.55 4.30 -7.01
C LEU A 125 -3.07 4.17 -7.04
N ASN A 126 -3.68 4.01 -8.23
CA ASN A 126 -5.12 3.79 -8.32
C ASN A 126 -5.51 2.47 -7.64
N SER A 127 -6.71 2.40 -7.09
CA SER A 127 -7.24 1.23 -6.36
C SER A 127 -7.42 -0.03 -7.21
N ASP A 128 -7.31 0.08 -8.53
CA ASP A 128 -7.42 -0.96 -9.54
C ASP A 128 -6.08 -1.29 -10.24
N ASP A 129 -4.97 -0.70 -9.77
CA ASP A 129 -3.61 -0.95 -10.27
C ASP A 129 -2.76 -1.71 -9.23
N ILE A 130 -1.70 -2.37 -9.69
CA ILE A 130 -0.75 -3.07 -8.82
C ILE A 130 0.70 -2.63 -9.08
N PHE A 131 1.52 -2.69 -8.03
CA PHE A 131 2.97 -2.72 -8.21
C PHE A 131 3.43 -4.14 -8.52
N LEU A 132 4.41 -4.28 -9.42
CA LEU A 132 5.14 -5.53 -9.62
C LEU A 132 6.20 -5.74 -8.53
N PRO A 133 6.67 -6.97 -8.31
CA PRO A 133 7.72 -7.27 -7.33
C PRO A 133 8.97 -6.40 -7.53
N GLY A 134 9.51 -5.87 -6.43
CA GLY A 134 10.76 -5.09 -6.43
C GLY A 134 10.65 -3.64 -6.90
N ALA A 135 9.44 -3.13 -7.15
CA ALA A 135 9.22 -1.74 -7.56
C ALA A 135 9.82 -0.74 -6.55
N PHE A 136 9.64 -1.00 -5.25
CA PHE A 136 10.12 -0.07 -4.20
C PHE A 136 11.64 -0.09 -4.09
N ALA A 137 12.25 -1.28 -4.19
CA ALA A 137 13.69 -1.43 -4.24
C ALA A 137 14.30 -0.73 -5.46
N ALA A 138 13.60 -0.72 -6.60
CA ALA A 138 14.07 -0.08 -7.82
C ALA A 138 14.09 1.45 -7.72
N VAL A 139 13.01 2.06 -7.21
CA VAL A 139 12.91 3.53 -7.10
C VAL A 139 13.76 4.10 -5.98
N ALA A 140 14.05 3.31 -4.94
CA ALA A 140 14.84 3.75 -3.79
C ALA A 140 16.35 3.76 -4.04
N LYS A 141 16.83 3.15 -5.14
CA LYS A 141 18.25 3.17 -5.53
C LYS A 141 18.58 4.55 -6.10
N LYS A 142 19.50 5.26 -5.44
CA LYS A 142 20.14 6.48 -5.96
C LYS A 142 21.42 6.12 -6.69
#